data_AF-A0A1H8KXC5-F1
#
_entry.id   AF-A0A1H8KXC5-F1
#
_cell.length_a   1.000
_cell.length_b   1.000
_cell.length_c   1.000
_cell.angle_alpha   90.00
_cell.angle_beta   90.00
_cell.angle_gamma   90.00
#
_symmetry.space_group_name_H-M   'P 1'
#
loop_
_entity.id
_entity.type
_entity.pdbx_description
1 polymer ?
#
loop_
_entity_poly.entity_id
_entity_poly.type
_entity_poly.pdbx_seq_one_letter_code
_entity_poly.pdbx_strand_id
1 'polypeptide(L)'
;MSDTDDSEFAAELETTFVEEFEADEETAAAAAEKAAAFREEFHEDLTVAELTDRLADESYDAFEHRFDYAVGNLAAAVENCTDSRQFRIAGFGDLAADPEQGA
;
A
#
# COMPACT_ATOMS: atom_id res chain seq x y z
N MET A 1 -14.77 2.18 16.36
CA MET A 1 -14.58 0.74 16.08
C MET A 1 -13.71 0.57 14.83
N SER A 2 -12.90 1.56 14.43
CA SER A 2 -12.13 1.51 13.18
C SER A 2 -10.71 0.98 13.40
N ASP A 3 -10.02 1.48 14.44
CA ASP A 3 -8.62 1.11 14.76
C ASP A 3 -8.33 -0.40 14.90
N THR A 4 -9.27 -1.17 15.48
CA THR A 4 -9.14 -2.63 15.61
C THR A 4 -9.29 -3.34 14.27
N ASP A 5 -10.20 -2.86 13.43
CA ASP A 5 -10.51 -3.46 12.13
C ASP A 5 -9.37 -3.19 11.12
N ASP A 6 -8.77 -1.99 11.16
CA ASP A 6 -7.57 -1.65 10.38
C ASP A 6 -6.32 -2.41 10.83
N SER A 7 -6.19 -2.69 12.13
CA SER A 7 -5.11 -3.53 12.66
C SER A 7 -5.24 -5.00 12.24
N GLU A 8 -6.46 -5.54 12.25
CA GLU A 8 -6.74 -6.90 11.77
C GLU A 8 -6.50 -7.00 10.25
N PHE A 9 -6.93 -6.00 9.49
CA PHE A 9 -6.65 -5.87 8.06
C PHE A 9 -5.15 -5.85 7.76
N ALA A 10 -4.37 -5.04 8.48
CA ALA A 10 -2.93 -4.95 8.30
C ALA A 10 -2.23 -6.29 8.61
N ALA A 11 -2.59 -6.95 9.72
CA ALA A 11 -1.99 -8.23 10.09
C ALA A 11 -2.29 -9.35 9.07
N GLU A 12 -3.50 -9.37 8.52
CA GLU A 12 -3.88 -10.32 7.45
C GLU A 12 -3.11 -10.04 6.14
N LEU A 13 -2.96 -8.76 5.77
CA LEU A 13 -2.18 -8.37 4.59
C LEU A 13 -0.70 -8.72 4.73
N GLU A 14 -0.09 -8.42 5.87
CA GLU A 14 1.33 -8.73 6.11
C GLU A 14 1.60 -10.22 5.87
N THR A 15 0.76 -11.08 6.47
CA THR A 15 0.84 -12.53 6.29
C THR A 15 0.69 -12.90 4.81
N THR A 16 -0.30 -12.33 4.13
CA THR A 16 -0.57 -12.61 2.72
C THR A 16 0.57 -12.16 1.80
N PHE A 17 1.18 -11.01 2.08
CA PHE A 17 2.30 -10.49 1.30
C PHE A 17 3.55 -11.37 1.42
N VAL A 18 3.83 -11.90 2.61
CA VAL A 18 4.94 -12.84 2.81
C VAL A 18 4.64 -14.18 2.14
N GLU A 19 3.45 -14.74 2.35
CA GLU A 19 3.13 -16.11 1.91
C GLU A 19 2.81 -16.22 0.42
N GLU A 20 2.05 -15.28 -0.15
CA GLU A 20 1.58 -15.35 -1.55
C GLU A 20 2.42 -14.51 -2.52
N PHE A 21 3.01 -13.41 -2.04
CA PHE A 21 3.74 -12.47 -2.88
C PHE A 21 5.26 -12.47 -2.65
N GLU A 22 5.74 -13.37 -1.78
CA GLU A 22 7.16 -13.57 -1.45
C GLU A 22 7.86 -12.26 -1.01
N ALA A 23 7.11 -11.34 -0.38
CA ALA A 23 7.66 -10.12 0.20
C ALA A 23 8.51 -10.45 1.45
N ASP A 24 9.58 -9.68 1.66
CA ASP A 24 10.29 -9.71 2.94
C ASP A 24 9.41 -9.16 4.08
N GLU A 25 9.58 -9.66 5.30
CA GLU A 25 8.78 -9.30 6.46
C GLU A 25 8.75 -7.78 6.73
N GLU A 26 9.88 -7.07 6.57
CA GLU A 26 9.93 -5.61 6.77
C GLU A 26 9.10 -4.87 5.71
N THR A 27 9.19 -5.34 4.46
CA THR A 27 8.47 -4.76 3.33
C THR A 27 6.97 -5.06 3.40
N ALA A 28 6.61 -6.28 3.81
CA ALA A 28 5.24 -6.72 4.00
C ALA A 28 4.55 -5.91 5.11
N ALA A 29 5.20 -5.75 6.27
CA ALA A 29 4.68 -4.96 7.38
C ALA A 29 4.49 -3.49 6.98
N ALA A 30 5.50 -2.88 6.33
CA ALA A 30 5.38 -1.51 5.85
C ALA A 30 4.24 -1.34 4.83
N ALA A 31 4.10 -2.27 3.88
CA ALA A 31 3.02 -2.25 2.89
C ALA A 31 1.65 -2.38 3.55
N ALA A 32 1.51 -3.27 4.53
CA ALA A 32 0.26 -3.47 5.26
C ALA A 32 -0.14 -2.22 6.05
N GLU A 33 0.79 -1.57 6.76
CA GLU A 33 0.53 -0.31 7.46
C GLU A 33 0.10 0.79 6.49
N LYS A 34 0.75 0.90 5.33
CA LYS A 34 0.39 1.88 4.30
C LYS A 34 -0.98 1.63 3.69
N ALA A 35 -1.34 0.36 3.47
CA ALA A 35 -2.65 -0.02 2.97
C ALA A 35 -3.76 0.27 4.00
N ALA A 36 -3.52 0.00 5.28
CA ALA A 36 -4.45 0.33 6.36
C ALA A 36 -4.68 1.85 6.48
N ALA A 37 -3.61 2.65 6.39
CA ALA A 37 -3.73 4.11 6.37
C ALA A 37 -4.53 4.61 5.15
N PHE A 38 -4.32 4.04 3.96
CA PHE A 38 -5.10 4.38 2.78
C PHE A 38 -6.58 4.01 2.93
N ARG A 39 -6.85 2.82 3.49
CA ARG A 39 -8.19 2.33 3.79
C ARG A 39 -8.92 3.29 4.73
N GLU A 40 -8.30 3.66 5.85
CA GLU A 40 -8.89 4.59 6.82
C GLU A 40 -9.22 5.95 6.19
N GLU A 41 -8.31 6.50 5.39
CA GLU A 41 -8.44 7.88 4.88
C GLU A 41 -9.34 7.98 3.65
N PHE A 42 -9.31 6.98 2.75
CA PHE A 42 -9.88 7.10 1.41
C PHE A 42 -10.82 5.97 1.00
N HIS A 43 -10.74 4.80 1.62
CA HIS A 43 -11.46 3.62 1.13
C HIS A 43 -11.79 2.63 2.27
N GLU A 44 -12.67 3.02 3.20
CA GLU A 44 -12.98 2.24 4.42
C GLU A 44 -13.47 0.80 4.13
N ASP A 45 -14.10 0.60 2.97
CA ASP A 45 -14.59 -0.69 2.50
C ASP A 45 -13.50 -1.54 1.78
N LEU A 46 -12.25 -1.10 1.75
CA LEU A 46 -11.16 -1.84 1.10
C LEU A 46 -10.96 -3.18 1.82
N THR A 47 -10.94 -4.26 1.05
CA THR A 47 -10.74 -5.62 1.56
C THR A 47 -9.38 -6.18 1.17
N VAL A 48 -8.89 -7.16 1.94
CA VAL A 48 -7.64 -7.87 1.65
C VAL A 48 -7.68 -8.48 0.25
N ALA A 49 -8.76 -9.19 -0.06
CA ALA A 49 -8.98 -9.80 -1.38
C ALA A 49 -8.91 -8.76 -2.51
N GLU A 50 -9.54 -7.60 -2.34
CA GLU A 50 -9.54 -6.56 -3.37
C GLU A 50 -8.14 -6.02 -3.68
N LEU A 51 -7.28 -5.87 -2.66
CA LEU A 51 -5.91 -5.43 -2.83
C LEU A 51 -5.02 -6.53 -3.43
N THR A 52 -5.18 -7.77 -2.97
CA THR A 52 -4.38 -8.91 -3.45
C THR A 52 -4.74 -9.31 -4.88
N ASP A 53 -6.02 -9.22 -5.28
CA ASP A 53 -6.44 -9.37 -6.68
C ASP A 53 -5.71 -8.37 -7.60
N ARG A 54 -5.58 -7.11 -7.18
CA ARG A 54 -4.84 -6.09 -7.94
C ARG A 54 -3.34 -6.35 -7.99
N LEU A 55 -2.75 -6.85 -6.91
CA LEU A 55 -1.35 -7.24 -6.89
C LEU A 55 -1.07 -8.43 -7.81
N ALA A 56 -2.02 -9.35 -7.95
CA ALA A 56 -1.90 -10.55 -8.77
C ALA A 56 -2.12 -10.29 -10.28
N ASP A 57 -2.90 -9.26 -10.64
CA ASP A 57 -3.15 -8.89 -12.04
C ASP A 57 -1.90 -8.25 -12.70
N GLU A 58 -0.97 -7.72 -11.90
CA GLU A 58 0.15 -6.93 -12.37
C GLU A 58 1.45 -7.74 -12.56
N SER A 59 2.13 -7.48 -13.67
CA SER A 59 3.30 -8.26 -14.12
C SER A 59 4.64 -7.69 -13.68
N TYR A 60 4.71 -6.89 -12.61
CA TYR A 60 5.99 -6.36 -12.11
C TYR A 60 6.78 -7.46 -11.40
N ASP A 61 8.10 -7.53 -11.60
CA ASP A 61 8.91 -8.54 -10.91
C ASP A 61 9.02 -8.27 -9.40
N ALA A 62 9.17 -7.01 -9.00
CA ALA A 62 9.33 -6.62 -7.59
C ALA A 62 7.98 -6.33 -6.91
N PHE A 63 7.81 -6.83 -5.68
CA PHE A 63 6.59 -6.64 -4.87
C PHE A 63 6.30 -5.15 -4.64
N GLU A 64 7.31 -4.37 -4.32
CA GLU A 64 7.18 -2.94 -4.00
C GLU A 64 6.57 -2.16 -5.17
N HIS A 65 6.94 -2.52 -6.41
CA HIS A 65 6.38 -1.91 -7.60
C HIS A 65 4.94 -2.36 -7.88
N ARG A 66 4.61 -3.64 -7.63
CA ARG A 66 3.21 -4.12 -7.72
C ARG A 66 2.33 -3.36 -6.73
N PHE A 67 2.80 -3.23 -5.48
CA PHE A 67 2.09 -2.54 -4.41
C PHE A 67 1.87 -1.06 -4.72
N ASP A 68 2.93 -0.35 -5.11
CA ASP A 68 2.83 1.07 -5.47
C ASP A 68 1.85 1.34 -6.60
N TYR A 69 1.82 0.44 -7.58
CA TYR A 69 0.87 0.47 -8.67
C TYR A 69 -0.56 0.21 -8.17
N ALA A 70 -0.77 -0.85 -7.40
CA ALA A 70 -2.09 -1.21 -6.87
C ALA A 70 -2.70 -0.07 -6.04
N VAL A 71 -1.91 0.55 -5.16
CA VAL A 71 -2.30 1.75 -4.40
C VAL A 71 -2.60 2.93 -5.32
N GLY A 72 -1.77 3.16 -6.34
CA GLY A 72 -2.03 4.20 -7.33
C GLY A 72 -3.33 3.99 -8.11
N ASN A 73 -3.64 2.74 -8.47
CA ASN A 73 -4.87 2.36 -9.16
C ASN A 73 -6.10 2.56 -8.26
N LEU A 74 -6.04 2.10 -7.01
CA LEU A 74 -7.09 2.31 -6.01
C LEU A 74 -7.35 3.80 -5.77
N ALA A 75 -6.28 4.58 -5.57
CA ALA A 75 -6.39 6.02 -5.39
C ALA A 75 -7.03 6.71 -6.61
N ALA A 76 -6.69 6.30 -7.83
CA ALA A 76 -7.30 6.84 -9.05
C ALA A 76 -8.80 6.54 -9.17
N ALA A 77 -9.29 5.48 -8.50
CA ALA A 77 -10.71 5.14 -8.43
C ALA A 77 -11.46 5.94 -7.35
N VAL A 78 -10.75 6.55 -6.38
CA VAL A 78 -11.34 7.38 -5.31
C VAL A 78 -11.34 8.85 -5.73
N GLU A 79 -12.51 9.46 -5.89
CA GLU A 79 -12.66 10.85 -6.36
C GLU A 79 -11.94 11.90 -5.50
N ASN A 80 -11.67 11.60 -4.22
CA ASN A 80 -11.04 12.52 -3.27
C ASN A 80 -9.54 12.25 -3.02
N CYS A 81 -8.94 11.23 -3.65
CA CYS A 81 -7.51 10.95 -3.47
C CYS A 81 -6.68 11.66 -4.55
N THR A 82 -6.15 12.85 -4.24
CA THR A 82 -5.33 13.63 -5.18
C THR A 82 -3.85 13.27 -5.16
N ASP A 83 -3.38 12.60 -4.11
CA ASP A 83 -1.98 12.19 -3.95
C ASP A 83 -1.85 10.88 -3.16
N SER A 84 -1.61 9.79 -3.87
CA SER A 84 -1.44 8.46 -3.27
C SER A 84 0.00 8.17 -2.84
N ARG A 85 0.96 9.09 -3.05
CA ARG A 85 2.39 8.81 -2.85
C ARG A 85 2.74 8.50 -1.40
N GLN A 86 2.00 9.07 -0.45
CA GLN A 86 2.21 8.81 0.97
C GLN A 86 1.91 7.35 1.39
N PHE A 87 1.11 6.64 0.58
CA PHE A 87 0.70 5.25 0.79
C PHE A 87 1.53 4.24 -0.01
N ARG A 88 2.55 4.71 -0.75
CA ARG A 88 3.46 3.86 -1.51
C ARG A 88 4.66 3.48 -0.65
N ILE A 89 5.25 2.30 -0.89
CA ILE A 89 6.44 1.81 -0.18
C ILE A 89 7.71 2.00 -0.99
N ALA A 90 7.63 1.95 -2.33
CA ALA A 90 8.75 2.32 -3.18
C ALA A 90 8.80 3.86 -3.26
N GLY A 91 9.25 4.49 -2.19
CA GLY A 91 9.67 5.88 -2.24
C GLY A 91 10.75 6.07 -3.31
N PHE A 92 10.80 7.24 -3.94
CA PHE A 92 12.05 7.69 -4.58
C PHE A 92 13.15 7.52 -3.52
N GLY A 93 14.10 6.59 -3.64
CA GLY A 93 14.99 6.10 -2.54
C GLY A 93 15.60 7.16 -1.60
N ASP A 94 16.92 7.28 -1.48
CA ASP A 94 17.56 8.40 -0.74
C ASP A 94 17.29 9.79 -1.37
N LEU A 95 16.33 9.90 -2.29
CA LEU A 95 15.90 11.10 -2.99
C LEU A 95 14.44 11.47 -2.68
N ALA A 96 13.85 10.90 -1.62
CA ALA A 96 12.59 11.35 -1.06
C ALA A 96 12.77 12.77 -0.50
N ALA A 97 12.56 13.77 -1.38
CA ALA A 97 12.46 15.19 -1.12
C ALA A 97 13.03 15.66 0.24
N ASP A 98 14.34 15.90 0.27
CA ASP A 98 14.91 16.82 1.26
C ASP A 98 14.13 18.15 1.14
N PRO A 99 13.48 18.64 2.20
CA PRO A 99 12.71 19.89 2.14
C PRO A 99 13.59 21.12 1.84
N GLU A 100 14.93 20.99 1.86
CA GLU A 100 15.88 22.01 1.42
C GLU A 100 16.22 21.95 -0.08
N GLN A 101 15.78 20.92 -0.83
CA GLN A 101 15.89 20.84 -2.30
C GLN A 101 14.73 21.56 -3.02
N GLY A 102 14.14 22.54 -2.34
CA GLY A 102 13.10 23.42 -2.86
C GLY A 102 13.35 24.88 -2.47
N ALA A 103 14.55 25.41 -2.78
CA ALA A 103 14.88 26.82 -2.67
C ALA A 103 15.60 27.32 -3.93
#